data_AF-A0A1Y1HZ54-F1
#
_entry.id   AF-A0A1Y1HZ54-F1
#
_cell.length_a   1.000
_cell.length_b   1.000
_cell.length_c   1.000
_cell.angle_alpha   90.00
_cell.angle_beta   90.00
_cell.angle_gamma   90.00
#
_symmetry.space_group_name_H-M   'P 1'
#
loop_
_entity.id
_entity.type
_entity.pdbx_description
1 polymer ?
#
loop_
_entity_poly.entity_id
_entity_poly.type
_entity_poly.pdbx_seq_one_letter_code
_entity_poly.pdbx_strand_id
1 'polypeptide(L)'
;MTEERLAMLNRMLNGAPVHLAALPSVCKAWRGVMQEITWQQLCLEIAPGLCERMGYDVTDKPPGGWLALLKLLLYCPGMRFDRGYINKDGEEGGFLELMGHVQGKVCGFQTGRVVAKDLLLKEPFQHDCLFVTPLCRHAWLDRDKKLAVCACRGMVWDFPYSAIAKESGAIRYVEASPQEQQLMSSAAKCRCTYCGTPVFVLQEVVFFNIQEKFRHWWQRVFDRCLPDWSDITGQVCGNGHLTFEVFGKRSKRAPFLSGKPMAGSGQGLVVETSGVIKKVYKELMPEPLDFCELDVCRNLNPYTLSRKLTRLATEIRDFVWDECEDGEGMPEELGCVDNFNTMSDVIEWIPRLETRINEIIQIYNNSTAGIYKDSSDKDSFDRRSESAEDEEFCEELPFWRVPWADLGVVKRLQDTSVTGRAAQTIGGYLCHDTSSAKIVVSANIRLDRLCSFQYWAERRLERYEKERKEEIEAALTEAGLQKRGGDWPFPEGVQSYIKDPNVPLEDAIDRQQQFLLKEKEKRAAERAQRRNETALRRAEQEAKVAERKALRERKKAAERVFRASQGLVVCRGTSDGKSCNNLGSEACALSACGNCCRTYTMGVVCGRHRRLRIADL
;
A
#
# COMPACT_ATOMS: atom_id res chain seq x y z
N MET A 1 42.65 19.57 27.59
CA MET A 1 42.73 18.33 28.41
C MET A 1 44.02 17.62 28.04
N THR A 2 44.81 17.12 28.99
CA THR A 2 46.09 16.44 28.71
C THR A 2 45.87 14.99 28.27
N GLU A 3 46.79 14.40 27.50
CA GLU A 3 46.72 12.98 27.08
C GLU A 3 46.53 12.03 28.26
N GLU A 4 47.15 12.31 29.41
CA GLU A 4 47.01 11.52 30.64
C GLU A 4 45.55 11.48 31.16
N ARG A 5 44.81 12.58 31.04
CA ARG A 5 43.41 12.65 31.47
C ARG A 5 42.48 11.90 30.50
N LEU A 6 42.81 11.90 29.21
CA LEU A 6 42.13 11.08 28.19
C LEU A 6 42.37 9.58 28.41
N ALA A 7 43.63 9.20 28.66
CA ALA A 7 43.98 7.82 29.00
C ALA A 7 43.36 7.36 30.32
N MET A 8 43.17 8.26 31.29
CA MET A 8 42.41 7.99 32.50
C MET A 8 40.91 7.80 32.20
N LEU A 9 40.33 8.65 31.36
CA LEU A 9 38.93 8.55 30.96
C LEU A 9 38.63 7.25 30.21
N ASN A 10 39.49 6.85 29.26
CA ASN A 10 39.36 5.59 28.53
C ASN A 10 39.42 4.38 29.47
N ARG A 11 40.31 4.42 30.47
CA ARG A 11 40.37 3.39 31.53
C ARG A 11 39.12 3.40 32.41
N MET A 12 38.60 4.56 32.78
CA MET A 12 37.40 4.68 33.61
C MET A 12 36.13 4.20 32.90
N LEU A 13 36.04 4.42 31.59
CA LEU A 13 34.90 4.01 30.77
C LEU A 13 35.06 2.60 30.20
N ASN A 14 36.11 1.87 30.59
CA ASN A 14 36.49 0.54 30.10
C ASN A 14 36.54 0.44 28.56
N GLY A 15 36.82 1.56 27.88
CA GLY A 15 36.79 1.63 26.42
C GLY A 15 35.45 1.26 25.78
N ALA A 16 34.35 1.20 26.56
CA ALA A 16 33.05 0.81 26.04
C ALA A 16 32.55 1.92 25.09
N PRO A 17 32.39 1.63 23.79
CA PRO A 17 31.97 2.61 22.79
C PRO A 17 30.67 3.30 23.15
N VAL A 18 29.77 2.60 23.85
CA VAL A 18 28.51 3.14 24.37
C VAL A 18 28.74 4.30 25.34
N HIS A 19 29.75 4.24 26.22
CA HIS A 19 30.01 5.30 27.19
C HIS A 19 30.70 6.50 26.55
N LEU A 20 31.69 6.23 25.71
CA LEU A 20 32.46 7.26 24.99
C LEU A 20 31.56 8.11 24.09
N ALA A 21 30.56 7.48 23.51
CA ALA A 21 29.55 8.08 22.66
C ALA A 21 28.72 9.19 23.33
N ALA A 22 28.67 9.31 24.67
CA ALA A 22 27.87 10.35 25.35
C ALA A 22 28.62 11.63 25.52
N LEU A 23 29.94 11.52 25.66
CA LEU A 23 30.78 12.65 26.00
C LEU A 23 30.59 13.82 25.01
N PRO A 24 30.50 13.61 23.67
CA PRO A 24 30.25 14.71 22.74
C PRO A 24 28.90 15.44 22.92
N SER A 25 27.94 14.82 23.62
CA SER A 25 26.65 15.41 23.91
C SER A 25 26.70 16.32 25.13
N VAL A 26 27.55 16.01 26.12
CA VAL A 26 27.62 16.73 27.40
C VAL A 26 27.89 18.22 27.22
N CYS A 27 28.89 18.61 26.43
CA CYS A 27 29.13 20.02 26.11
C CYS A 27 29.99 20.20 24.86
N LYS A 28 30.08 21.44 24.35
CA LYS A 28 30.91 21.80 23.18
C LYS A 28 32.40 21.43 23.38
N ALA A 29 32.93 21.61 24.59
CA ALA A 29 34.33 21.28 24.88
C ALA A 29 34.59 19.77 24.81
N TRP A 30 33.72 18.95 25.40
CA TRP A 30 33.82 17.48 25.26
C TRP A 30 33.65 17.03 23.82
N ARG A 31 32.74 17.65 23.05
CA ARG A 31 32.61 17.38 21.62
C ARG A 31 33.92 17.63 20.87
N GLY A 32 34.58 18.76 21.11
CA GLY A 32 35.88 19.09 20.53
C GLY A 32 36.93 18.03 20.87
N VAL A 33 37.10 17.71 22.15
CA VAL A 33 38.03 16.67 22.62
C VAL A 33 37.80 15.32 21.92
N MET A 34 36.55 14.90 21.84
CA MET A 34 36.21 13.61 21.25
C MET A 34 36.53 13.60 19.76
N GLN A 35 36.18 14.67 19.05
CA GLN A 35 36.42 14.83 17.61
C GLN A 35 37.90 14.96 17.24
N GLU A 36 38.70 15.63 18.07
CA GLU A 36 40.10 15.92 17.79
C GLU A 36 41.01 14.74 18.13
N ILE A 37 40.85 14.13 19.31
CA ILE A 37 41.87 13.24 19.87
C ILE A 37 41.31 11.85 20.17
N THR A 38 40.14 11.76 20.79
CA THR A 38 39.70 10.51 21.42
C THR A 38 39.39 9.43 20.40
N TRP A 39 38.63 9.76 19.35
CA TRP A 39 38.30 8.79 18.30
C TRP A 39 39.52 8.30 17.55
N GLN A 40 40.50 9.17 17.33
CA GLN A 40 41.76 8.83 16.69
C GLN A 40 42.53 7.81 17.50
N GLN A 41 42.79 8.10 18.79
CA GLN A 41 43.51 7.21 19.69
C GLN A 41 42.83 5.84 19.79
N LEU A 42 41.49 5.81 19.91
CA LEU A 42 40.75 4.55 19.96
C LEU A 42 40.87 3.73 18.68
N CYS A 43 40.84 4.36 17.49
CA CYS A 43 41.02 3.62 16.24
C CYS A 43 42.44 3.07 16.12
N LEU A 44 43.45 3.85 16.50
CA LEU A 44 44.86 3.43 16.50
C LEU A 44 45.12 2.30 17.50
N GLU A 45 44.44 2.30 18.65
CA GLU A 45 44.54 1.24 19.66
C GLU A 45 43.79 -0.03 19.24
N ILE A 46 42.55 0.11 18.75
CA ILE A 46 41.69 -1.02 18.39
C ILE A 46 42.17 -1.69 17.11
N ALA A 47 42.52 -0.89 16.09
CA ALA A 47 42.84 -1.37 14.75
C ALA A 47 44.15 -0.77 14.18
N PRO A 48 45.29 -0.93 14.89
CA PRO A 48 46.56 -0.34 14.48
C PRO A 48 46.99 -0.79 13.08
N GLY A 49 46.88 -2.08 12.78
CA GLY A 49 47.27 -2.65 11.49
C GLY A 49 46.36 -2.22 10.34
N LEU A 50 45.08 -1.90 10.61
CA LEU A 50 44.21 -1.28 9.60
C LEU A 50 44.64 0.16 9.33
N CYS A 51 44.87 0.95 10.37
CA CYS A 51 45.27 2.35 10.24
C CYS A 51 46.60 2.47 9.49
N GLU A 52 47.61 1.70 9.88
CA GLU A 52 48.92 1.64 9.22
C GLU A 52 48.78 1.32 7.73
N ARG A 53 48.00 0.29 7.38
CA ARG A 53 47.85 -0.16 5.98
C ARG A 53 47.09 0.84 5.12
N MET A 54 46.21 1.62 5.72
CA MET A 54 45.49 2.68 5.01
C MET A 54 46.28 4.00 4.96
N GLY A 55 47.42 4.09 5.66
CA GLY A 55 48.20 5.31 5.79
C GLY A 55 47.57 6.35 6.72
N TYR A 56 46.80 5.91 7.73
CA TYR A 56 46.20 6.79 8.72
C TYR A 56 47.07 6.85 9.97
N ASP A 57 47.42 8.05 10.39
CA ASP A 57 48.24 8.30 11.57
C ASP A 57 47.75 9.52 12.36
N VAL A 58 48.63 10.17 13.14
CA VAL A 58 48.24 11.37 13.91
C VAL A 58 47.90 12.55 12.98
N THR A 59 48.53 12.59 11.80
CA THR A 59 48.45 13.69 10.82
C THR A 59 47.41 13.42 9.72
N ASP A 60 47.24 12.17 9.30
CA ASP A 60 46.33 11.78 8.22
C ASP A 60 45.01 11.23 8.75
N LYS A 61 43.89 11.82 8.31
CA LYS A 61 42.54 11.44 8.76
C LYS A 61 41.90 10.42 7.80
N PRO A 62 41.19 9.41 8.32
CA PRO A 62 40.41 8.52 7.49
C PRO A 62 39.27 9.30 6.79
N PRO A 63 38.81 8.84 5.61
CA PRO A 63 37.65 9.39 4.93
C PRO A 63 36.41 9.44 5.85
N GLY A 64 35.79 10.62 5.96
CA GLY A 64 34.67 10.85 6.89
C GLY A 64 35.06 11.00 8.37
N GLY A 65 36.36 10.99 8.68
CA GLY A 65 36.92 11.25 10.01
C GLY A 65 36.95 10.02 10.92
N TRP A 66 37.69 10.16 12.03
CA TRP A 66 37.96 9.07 12.99
C TRP A 66 36.71 8.44 13.59
N LEU A 67 35.65 9.23 13.82
CA LEU A 67 34.37 8.69 14.29
C LEU A 67 33.73 7.73 13.27
N ALA A 68 33.84 8.02 11.96
CA ALA A 68 33.31 7.16 10.93
C ALA A 68 34.07 5.82 10.89
N LEU A 69 35.40 5.87 11.02
CA LEU A 69 36.23 4.66 11.13
C LEU A 69 35.87 3.83 12.38
N LEU A 70 35.70 4.48 13.53
CA LEU A 70 35.28 3.78 14.75
C LEU A 70 33.90 3.13 14.60
N LYS A 71 32.93 3.84 14.00
CA LYS A 71 31.63 3.23 13.68
C LYS A 71 31.79 2.07 12.70
N LEU A 72 32.63 2.19 11.68
CA LEU A 72 32.92 1.10 10.75
C LEU A 72 33.59 -0.09 11.44
N LEU A 73 34.37 0.11 12.50
CA LEU A 73 34.93 -0.99 13.29
C LEU A 73 33.85 -1.73 14.08
N LEU A 74 32.88 -1.01 14.64
CA LEU A 74 32.01 -1.55 15.69
C LEU A 74 30.57 -1.82 15.23
N TYR A 75 30.06 -1.10 14.23
CA TYR A 75 28.65 -1.06 13.88
C TYR A 75 28.38 -1.79 12.56
N CYS A 76 27.52 -2.82 12.61
CA CYS A 76 26.95 -3.43 11.42
C CYS A 76 25.84 -2.52 10.88
N PRO A 77 25.82 -2.20 9.57
CA PRO A 77 24.82 -1.30 8.99
C PRO A 77 23.43 -1.92 8.92
N GLY A 78 23.32 -3.24 9.09
CA GLY A 78 22.08 -3.98 8.83
C GLY A 78 21.82 -4.16 7.35
N MET A 79 20.58 -4.51 7.04
CA MET A 79 20.07 -4.66 5.69
C MET A 79 19.22 -3.44 5.32
N ARG A 80 19.40 -2.93 4.10
CA ARG A 80 18.50 -1.95 3.46
C ARG A 80 17.44 -2.61 2.60
N PHE A 81 17.25 -3.91 2.78
CA PHE A 81 16.13 -4.65 2.21
C PHE A 81 14.82 -3.91 2.51
N ASP A 82 14.19 -3.40 1.46
CA ASP A 82 12.97 -2.61 1.51
C ASP A 82 11.75 -3.49 1.75
N ARG A 83 11.81 -4.77 1.39
CA ARG A 83 10.68 -5.70 1.50
C ARG A 83 10.75 -6.52 2.79
N GLY A 84 9.60 -6.88 3.35
CA GLY A 84 9.54 -7.91 4.39
C GLY A 84 10.21 -9.21 3.93
N TYR A 85 10.73 -10.00 4.86
CA TYR A 85 11.19 -11.36 4.56
C TYR A 85 10.26 -12.37 5.23
N ILE A 86 10.09 -13.54 4.63
CA ILE A 86 9.40 -14.63 5.29
C ILE A 86 10.44 -15.38 6.13
N ASN A 87 10.21 -15.46 7.43
CA ASN A 87 11.06 -16.19 8.35
C ASN A 87 10.89 -17.71 8.17
N LYS A 88 11.69 -18.46 8.92
CA LYS A 88 11.65 -19.94 8.99
C LYS A 88 10.25 -20.52 9.25
N ASP A 89 9.36 -19.82 9.93
CA ASP A 89 8.06 -20.35 10.35
C ASP A 89 6.99 -20.13 9.27
N GLY A 90 7.31 -19.39 8.20
CA GLY A 90 6.36 -18.98 7.17
C GLY A 90 5.65 -17.67 7.53
N GLU A 91 6.03 -17.06 8.64
CA GLU A 91 5.55 -15.76 9.09
C GLU A 91 6.47 -14.67 8.53
N GLU A 92 5.97 -13.45 8.42
CA GLU A 92 6.84 -12.31 8.15
C GLU A 92 7.84 -12.17 9.30
N GLY A 93 9.13 -12.27 8.97
CA GLY A 93 10.20 -12.15 9.92
C GLY A 93 10.32 -10.75 10.47
N GLY A 94 10.56 -10.66 11.78
CA GLY A 94 10.65 -9.39 12.47
C GLY A 94 11.79 -8.54 11.93
N PHE A 95 11.46 -7.38 11.38
CA PHE A 95 12.41 -6.41 10.84
C PHE A 95 13.57 -6.07 11.79
N LEU A 96 13.34 -6.16 13.11
CA LEU A 96 14.37 -6.04 14.15
C LEU A 96 15.61 -6.92 13.93
N GLU A 97 15.48 -8.06 13.27
CA GLU A 97 16.60 -8.95 12.95
C GLU A 97 17.47 -8.38 11.82
N LEU A 98 16.88 -7.58 10.93
CA LEU A 98 17.55 -6.97 9.78
C LEU A 98 18.24 -5.64 10.11
N MET A 99 17.91 -5.02 11.24
CA MET A 99 18.47 -3.71 11.62
C MET A 99 19.97 -3.73 11.91
N GLY A 100 20.60 -2.57 11.68
CA GLY A 100 21.96 -2.31 12.11
C GLY A 100 22.13 -2.42 13.63
N HIS A 101 23.33 -2.79 14.05
CA HIS A 101 23.63 -2.99 15.47
C HIS A 101 25.13 -2.89 15.75
N VAL A 102 25.47 -2.55 17.00
CA VAL A 102 26.85 -2.67 17.49
C VAL A 102 27.17 -4.15 17.65
N GLN A 103 28.28 -4.60 17.05
CA GLN A 103 28.75 -5.96 17.17
C GLN A 103 29.37 -6.18 18.55
N GLY A 104 28.82 -7.10 19.33
CA GLY A 104 29.37 -7.43 20.66
C GLY A 104 30.79 -8.02 20.62
N LYS A 105 31.21 -8.51 19.45
CA LYS A 105 32.59 -8.92 19.18
C LYS A 105 32.99 -8.46 17.78
N VAL A 106 34.04 -7.67 17.69
CA VAL A 106 34.55 -7.14 16.41
C VAL A 106 35.22 -8.25 15.62
N CYS A 107 34.85 -8.38 14.35
CA CYS A 107 35.32 -9.45 13.48
C CYS A 107 36.65 -9.17 12.77
N GLY A 108 37.10 -7.91 12.75
CA GLY A 108 38.25 -7.46 11.96
C GLY A 108 37.94 -7.31 10.46
N PHE A 109 38.94 -6.87 9.70
CA PHE A 109 38.86 -6.65 8.25
C PHE A 109 39.74 -7.64 7.49
N GLN A 110 39.23 -8.10 6.35
CA GLN A 110 39.95 -8.86 5.34
C GLN A 110 40.31 -7.93 4.18
N THR A 111 41.36 -8.25 3.43
CA THR A 111 41.77 -7.48 2.26
C THR A 111 42.36 -8.36 1.17
N GLY A 112 42.57 -7.79 -0.01
CA GLY A 112 43.16 -8.43 -1.19
C GLY A 112 42.13 -8.94 -2.20
N ARG A 113 42.62 -9.44 -3.34
CA ARG A 113 41.78 -9.85 -4.49
C ARG A 113 40.78 -10.95 -4.16
N VAL A 114 41.06 -11.78 -3.17
CA VAL A 114 40.13 -12.85 -2.72
C VAL A 114 38.84 -12.24 -2.18
N VAL A 115 38.92 -11.12 -1.45
CA VAL A 115 37.73 -10.41 -0.93
C VAL A 115 36.85 -9.90 -2.06
N ALA A 116 37.45 -9.27 -3.08
CA ALA A 116 36.70 -8.76 -4.22
C ALA A 116 36.04 -9.91 -5.03
N LYS A 117 36.73 -11.04 -5.18
CA LYS A 117 36.18 -12.24 -5.81
C LYS A 117 35.05 -12.87 -4.99
N ASP A 118 35.22 -12.96 -3.67
CA ASP A 118 34.17 -13.46 -2.77
C ASP A 118 32.93 -12.58 -2.87
N LEU A 119 33.10 -11.25 -2.92
CA LEU A 119 32.02 -10.28 -3.17
C LEU A 119 31.46 -10.33 -4.60
N LEU A 120 31.90 -11.28 -5.44
CA LEU A 120 31.48 -11.43 -6.83
C LEU A 120 31.70 -10.18 -7.67
N LEU A 121 32.64 -9.29 -7.33
CA LEU A 121 32.89 -8.10 -8.12
C LEU A 121 33.45 -8.47 -9.50
N LYS A 122 33.07 -7.74 -10.54
CA LYS A 122 33.64 -7.91 -11.88
C LYS A 122 35.10 -7.49 -11.92
N GLU A 123 35.82 -8.01 -12.91
CA GLU A 123 37.27 -7.86 -13.05
C GLU A 123 37.77 -6.40 -12.91
N PRO A 124 37.15 -5.37 -13.52
CA PRO A 124 37.61 -3.98 -13.35
C PRO A 124 37.68 -3.53 -11.88
N PHE A 125 36.75 -4.00 -11.04
CA PHE A 125 36.65 -3.63 -9.63
C PHE A 125 37.44 -4.58 -8.72
N GLN A 126 37.95 -5.71 -9.23
CA GLN A 126 38.79 -6.63 -8.44
C GLN A 126 40.21 -6.09 -8.22
N HIS A 127 40.59 -5.04 -8.95
CA HIS A 127 41.87 -4.35 -8.80
C HIS A 127 41.84 -3.30 -7.68
N ASP A 128 40.66 -2.86 -7.26
CA ASP A 128 40.53 -1.94 -6.14
C ASP A 128 40.94 -2.64 -4.83
N CYS A 129 41.66 -1.91 -3.98
CA CYS A 129 42.11 -2.44 -2.69
C CYS A 129 41.00 -2.28 -1.66
N LEU A 130 40.31 -3.38 -1.36
CA LEU A 130 39.16 -3.40 -0.45
C LEU A 130 39.57 -3.88 0.94
N PHE A 131 38.98 -3.26 1.96
CA PHE A 131 39.03 -3.74 3.34
C PHE A 131 37.60 -4.02 3.79
N VAL A 132 37.24 -5.29 4.01
CA VAL A 132 35.85 -5.70 4.25
C VAL A 132 35.76 -6.65 5.43
N THR A 133 34.75 -6.49 6.27
CA THR A 133 34.51 -7.36 7.41
C THR A 133 33.93 -8.72 6.97
N PRO A 134 34.09 -9.78 7.76
CA PRO A 134 33.28 -10.98 7.62
C PRO A 134 31.77 -10.67 7.66
N LEU A 135 30.97 -11.59 7.11
CA LEU A 135 29.50 -11.50 7.14
C LEU A 135 28.94 -11.47 8.57
N CYS A 136 28.21 -10.41 8.89
CA CYS A 136 27.33 -10.31 10.04
C CYS A 136 26.00 -10.97 9.71
N ARG A 137 25.54 -11.91 10.55
CA ARG A 137 24.30 -12.65 10.32
C ARG A 137 23.12 -11.88 10.92
N HIS A 138 22.07 -11.68 10.12
CA HIS A 138 20.86 -10.99 10.52
C HIS A 138 19.69 -11.97 10.71
N ALA A 139 19.33 -12.71 9.66
CA ALA A 139 18.18 -13.62 9.70
C ALA A 139 18.42 -14.94 8.96
N TRP A 140 17.52 -15.91 9.19
CA TRP A 140 17.42 -17.15 8.45
C TRP A 140 16.09 -17.19 7.69
N LEU A 141 16.16 -17.43 6.37
CA LEU A 141 15.00 -17.47 5.48
C LEU A 141 14.35 -18.86 5.39
N ASP A 142 14.96 -19.89 5.97
CA ASP A 142 14.44 -21.25 5.93
C ASP A 142 14.57 -21.99 7.26
N ARG A 143 13.71 -23.00 7.46
CA ARG A 143 13.71 -23.89 8.65
C ARG A 143 15.05 -24.59 8.84
N ASP A 144 15.66 -24.96 7.73
CA ASP A 144 16.93 -25.68 7.73
C ASP A 144 18.14 -24.79 8.03
N LYS A 145 17.95 -23.47 8.17
CA LYS A 145 19.03 -22.48 8.36
C LYS A 145 20.12 -22.63 7.30
N LYS A 146 19.72 -22.89 6.06
CA LYS A 146 20.64 -22.95 4.91
C LYS A 146 20.64 -21.61 4.18
N LEU A 147 19.54 -20.87 4.18
CA LEU A 147 19.40 -19.55 3.57
C LEU A 147 19.54 -18.47 4.64
N ALA A 148 20.60 -17.67 4.54
CA ALA A 148 20.86 -16.58 5.47
C ALA A 148 20.73 -15.23 4.79
N VAL A 149 20.29 -14.25 5.57
CA VAL A 149 20.42 -12.83 5.26
C VAL A 149 21.60 -12.30 6.06
N CYS A 150 22.61 -11.79 5.36
CA CYS A 150 23.84 -11.30 5.96
C CYS A 150 24.18 -9.90 5.45
N ALA A 151 24.86 -9.12 6.28
CA ALA A 151 25.44 -7.85 5.88
C ALA A 151 26.95 -7.87 6.11
N CYS A 152 27.72 -7.19 5.27
CA CYS A 152 29.09 -6.82 5.61
C CYS A 152 29.35 -5.37 5.26
N ARG A 153 30.46 -4.86 5.77
CA ARG A 153 30.87 -3.46 5.61
C ARG A 153 32.34 -3.38 5.28
N GLY A 154 32.76 -2.28 4.70
CA GLY A 154 34.13 -2.11 4.29
C GLY A 154 34.47 -0.69 3.90
N MET A 155 35.65 -0.56 3.31
CA MET A 155 36.15 0.68 2.73
C MET A 155 37.04 0.36 1.53
N VAL A 156 37.07 1.28 0.59
CA VAL A 156 37.98 1.26 -0.56
C VAL A 156 39.20 2.11 -0.21
N TRP A 157 40.39 1.54 -0.29
CA TRP A 157 41.62 2.31 -0.16
C TRP A 157 41.88 3.12 -1.43
N ASP A 158 42.43 4.33 -1.24
CA ASP A 158 42.66 5.30 -2.31
C ASP A 158 41.42 5.56 -3.17
N PHE A 159 40.26 5.69 -2.48
CA PHE A 159 38.94 5.76 -3.10
C PHE A 159 38.81 6.74 -4.28
N PRO A 160 39.37 7.96 -4.26
CA PRO A 160 39.28 8.89 -5.39
C PRO A 160 39.78 8.31 -6.72
N TYR A 161 40.73 7.36 -6.68
CA TYR A 161 41.32 6.78 -7.88
C TYR A 161 40.72 5.42 -8.27
N SER A 162 39.89 4.84 -7.38
CA SER A 162 39.29 3.51 -7.56
C SER A 162 38.33 3.43 -8.76
N ALA A 163 38.23 2.24 -9.34
CA ALA A 163 37.24 1.96 -10.38
C ALA A 163 35.81 2.07 -9.83
N ILE A 164 35.60 1.65 -8.57
CA ILE A 164 34.30 1.77 -7.89
C ILE A 164 33.84 3.22 -7.79
N ALA A 165 34.70 4.17 -7.40
CA ALA A 165 34.31 5.58 -7.28
C ALA A 165 33.87 6.18 -8.63
N LYS A 166 34.61 5.85 -9.69
CA LYS A 166 34.32 6.32 -11.05
C LYS A 166 33.00 5.78 -11.56
N GLU A 167 32.83 4.46 -11.53
CA GLU A 167 31.65 3.81 -12.10
C GLU A 167 30.37 4.11 -11.30
N SER A 168 30.47 4.24 -9.97
CA SER A 168 29.30 4.55 -9.12
C SER A 168 28.86 6.02 -9.22
N GLY A 169 29.68 6.88 -9.83
CA GLY A 169 29.51 8.33 -9.83
C GLY A 169 29.88 9.01 -8.51
N ALA A 170 30.33 8.25 -7.50
CA ALA A 170 30.75 8.79 -6.20
C ALA A 170 31.96 9.72 -6.31
N ILE A 171 32.78 9.57 -7.36
CA ILE A 171 33.90 10.46 -7.65
C ILE A 171 33.47 11.93 -7.76
N ARG A 172 32.25 12.20 -8.27
CA ARG A 172 31.71 13.57 -8.38
C ARG A 172 31.55 14.22 -7.02
N TYR A 173 31.24 13.45 -5.97
CA TYR A 173 31.16 13.97 -4.61
C TYR A 173 32.55 14.31 -4.08
N VAL A 174 33.53 13.44 -4.32
CA VAL A 174 34.92 13.63 -3.88
C VAL A 174 35.53 14.88 -4.52
N GLU A 175 35.28 15.10 -5.81
CA GLU A 175 35.81 16.24 -6.57
C GLU A 175 35.03 17.55 -6.35
N ALA A 176 33.82 17.48 -5.78
CA ALA A 176 32.98 18.65 -5.53
C ALA A 176 33.59 19.56 -4.45
N SER A 177 33.28 20.85 -4.54
CA SER A 177 33.64 21.82 -3.51
C SER A 177 32.95 21.49 -2.17
N PRO A 178 33.47 21.96 -1.01
CA PRO A 178 32.83 21.72 0.28
C PRO A 178 31.36 22.16 0.35
N GLN A 179 31.02 23.28 -0.31
CA GLN A 179 29.65 23.79 -0.37
C GLN A 179 28.74 22.85 -1.17
N GLU A 180 29.21 22.36 -2.33
CA GLU A 180 28.49 21.38 -3.14
C GLU A 180 28.34 20.05 -2.42
N GLN A 181 29.38 19.57 -1.73
CA GLN A 181 29.29 18.37 -0.89
C GLN A 181 28.23 18.50 0.20
N GLN A 182 28.11 19.67 0.83
CA GLN A 182 27.07 19.95 1.82
C GLN A 182 25.68 19.96 1.19
N LEU A 183 25.51 20.54 0.00
CA LEU A 183 24.25 20.52 -0.75
C LEU A 183 23.87 19.09 -1.17
N MET A 184 24.82 18.33 -1.72
CA MET A 184 24.62 16.93 -2.08
C MET A 184 24.24 16.08 -0.86
N SER A 185 24.93 16.27 0.27
CA SER A 185 24.60 15.60 1.53
C SER A 185 23.20 15.94 2.00
N SER A 186 22.83 17.21 1.94
CA SER A 186 21.51 17.70 2.35
C SER A 186 20.39 17.12 1.48
N ALA A 187 20.60 17.07 0.17
CA ALA A 187 19.64 16.56 -0.81
C ALA A 187 19.62 15.03 -0.96
N ALA A 188 20.59 14.31 -0.38
CA ALA A 188 20.69 12.86 -0.54
C ALA A 188 19.55 12.13 0.18
N LYS A 189 18.77 11.36 -0.58
CA LYS A 189 17.72 10.46 -0.06
C LYS A 189 18.30 9.41 0.90
N CYS A 190 19.49 8.90 0.59
CA CYS A 190 20.18 7.89 1.40
C CYS A 190 21.56 8.41 1.83
N ARG A 191 21.84 8.33 3.13
CA ARG A 191 23.11 8.73 3.72
C ARG A 191 23.87 7.54 4.29
N CYS A 192 25.18 7.68 4.39
CA CYS A 192 26.05 6.68 4.96
C CYS A 192 25.84 6.61 6.47
N THR A 193 25.58 5.42 7.03
CA THR A 193 25.40 5.23 8.48
C THR A 193 26.65 5.58 9.30
N TYR A 194 27.84 5.57 8.68
CA TYR A 194 29.10 5.89 9.35
C TYR A 194 29.38 7.40 9.35
N CYS A 195 29.43 8.02 8.17
CA CYS A 195 29.88 9.40 7.98
C CYS A 195 28.81 10.39 7.49
N GLY A 196 27.59 9.93 7.21
CA GLY A 196 26.48 10.80 6.78
C GLY A 196 26.53 11.31 5.34
N THR A 197 27.56 10.98 4.56
CA THR A 197 27.67 11.42 3.15
C THR A 197 26.71 10.65 2.23
N PRO A 198 26.40 11.18 1.03
CA PRO A 198 25.51 10.53 0.07
C PRO A 198 25.98 9.12 -0.29
N VAL A 199 25.02 8.24 -0.51
CA VAL A 199 25.27 6.84 -0.88
C VAL A 199 24.85 6.58 -2.32
N PHE A 200 25.71 5.84 -3.03
CA PHE A 200 25.59 5.47 -4.44
C PHE A 200 25.41 3.96 -4.53
N VAL A 201 24.35 3.52 -5.21
CA VAL A 201 24.03 2.09 -5.37
C VAL A 201 25.01 1.45 -6.35
N LEU A 202 25.61 0.33 -5.96
CA LEU A 202 26.41 -0.50 -6.87
C LEU A 202 25.43 -1.36 -7.68
N GLN A 203 25.09 -0.90 -8.88
CA GLN A 203 24.16 -1.61 -9.75
C GLN A 203 24.63 -3.05 -10.02
N GLU A 204 23.77 -4.03 -9.71
CA GLU A 204 24.05 -5.46 -9.84
C GLU A 204 24.69 -5.83 -11.18
N VAL A 205 24.07 -5.35 -12.27
CA VAL A 205 24.46 -5.66 -13.64
C VAL A 205 25.80 -5.04 -14.04
N VAL A 206 26.28 -4.03 -13.33
CA VAL A 206 27.52 -3.32 -13.60
C VAL A 206 28.64 -3.90 -12.76
N PHE A 207 28.44 -3.94 -11.44
CA PHE A 207 29.51 -4.22 -10.46
C PHE A 207 29.75 -5.69 -10.20
N PHE A 208 28.74 -6.53 -10.34
CA PHE A 208 28.79 -7.91 -9.86
C PHE A 208 28.69 -8.92 -11.00
N ASN A 209 29.37 -10.05 -10.86
CA ASN A 209 29.30 -11.19 -11.76
C ASN A 209 28.18 -12.14 -11.33
N ILE A 210 26.96 -11.60 -11.26
CA ILE A 210 25.75 -12.36 -10.94
C ILE A 210 25.26 -12.99 -12.24
N GLN A 211 25.07 -14.31 -12.25
CA GLN A 211 24.58 -15.02 -13.43
C GLN A 211 23.20 -14.48 -13.84
N GLU A 212 23.07 -13.98 -15.06
CA GLU A 212 21.87 -13.31 -15.59
C GLU A 212 20.58 -14.15 -15.45
N LYS A 213 20.72 -15.48 -15.44
CA LYS A 213 19.64 -16.44 -15.18
C LYS A 213 18.92 -16.21 -13.85
N PHE A 214 19.49 -15.49 -12.88
CA PHE A 214 18.94 -15.30 -11.54
C PHE A 214 18.09 -14.02 -11.37
N ARG A 215 18.04 -13.12 -12.37
CA ARG A 215 17.35 -11.81 -12.27
C ARG A 215 15.84 -11.89 -12.03
N HIS A 216 15.19 -13.01 -12.33
CA HIS A 216 13.77 -13.27 -11.96
C HIS A 216 13.63 -13.82 -10.54
N TRP A 217 14.40 -13.30 -9.58
CA TRP A 217 14.58 -13.82 -8.22
C TRP A 217 13.28 -14.20 -7.49
N TRP A 218 12.20 -13.42 -7.64
CA TRP A 218 10.87 -13.76 -7.10
C TRP A 218 10.30 -15.09 -7.62
N GLN A 219 10.55 -15.44 -8.87
CA GLN A 219 10.10 -16.69 -9.49
C GLN A 219 10.90 -17.90 -8.98
N ARG A 220 12.11 -17.69 -8.44
CA ARG A 220 12.98 -18.74 -7.90
C ARG A 220 13.01 -18.87 -6.38
N VAL A 221 12.62 -17.84 -5.62
CA VAL A 221 12.41 -17.97 -4.17
C VAL A 221 11.34 -19.05 -3.87
N PHE A 222 10.39 -19.27 -4.78
CA PHE A 222 9.48 -20.41 -4.76
C PHE A 222 10.11 -21.72 -5.23
N ASP A 223 11.02 -21.69 -6.21
CA ASP A 223 11.75 -22.87 -6.67
C ASP A 223 12.99 -23.14 -5.80
N ARG A 224 12.76 -23.78 -4.63
CA ARG A 224 13.73 -24.20 -3.59
C ARG A 224 14.92 -25.08 -4.05
N CYS A 225 15.20 -25.21 -5.35
CA CYS A 225 15.93 -26.33 -5.94
C CYS A 225 17.36 -26.03 -6.42
N LEU A 226 17.89 -24.81 -6.28
CA LEU A 226 19.27 -24.53 -6.71
C LEU A 226 20.28 -24.74 -5.55
N PRO A 227 21.22 -25.69 -5.67
CA PRO A 227 22.34 -25.78 -4.74
C PRO A 227 23.28 -24.57 -4.92
N ASP A 228 23.70 -23.98 -3.79
CA ASP A 228 24.80 -23.01 -3.70
C ASP A 228 24.61 -21.64 -4.37
N TRP A 229 23.38 -21.14 -4.49
CA TRP A 229 23.15 -19.77 -4.96
C TRP A 229 23.43 -18.73 -3.86
N SER A 230 24.05 -17.62 -4.22
CA SER A 230 24.15 -16.40 -3.41
C SER A 230 23.93 -15.18 -4.29
N ASP A 231 23.24 -14.19 -3.75
CA ASP A 231 23.04 -12.88 -4.36
C ASP A 231 23.69 -11.80 -3.50
N ILE A 232 24.15 -10.72 -4.13
CA ILE A 232 24.82 -9.62 -3.45
C ILE A 232 24.38 -8.29 -4.05
N THR A 233 23.94 -7.40 -3.16
CA THR A 233 23.77 -6.00 -3.49
C THR A 233 24.74 -5.18 -2.66
N GLY A 234 25.07 -3.99 -3.13
CA GLY A 234 26.04 -3.14 -2.45
C GLY A 234 25.83 -1.68 -2.73
N GLN A 235 26.48 -0.87 -1.91
CA GLN A 235 26.48 0.57 -2.05
C GLN A 235 27.79 1.12 -1.50
N VAL A 236 28.18 2.28 -2.03
CA VAL A 236 29.37 3.02 -1.63
C VAL A 236 28.99 4.45 -1.32
N CYS A 237 29.54 5.05 -0.27
CA CYS A 237 29.31 6.47 -0.01
C CYS A 237 30.37 7.36 -0.66
N GLY A 238 30.14 8.68 -0.67
CA GLY A 238 31.10 9.66 -1.18
C GLY A 238 32.49 9.65 -0.50
N ASN A 239 32.63 8.97 0.64
CA ASN A 239 33.91 8.78 1.35
C ASN A 239 34.46 7.34 1.21
N GLY A 240 33.93 6.51 0.31
CA GLY A 240 34.45 5.18 0.05
C GLY A 240 34.05 4.08 1.04
N HIS A 241 33.18 4.36 2.02
CA HIS A 241 32.60 3.30 2.86
C HIS A 241 31.67 2.41 2.04
N LEU A 242 31.87 1.11 2.16
CA LEU A 242 31.09 0.06 1.52
C LEU A 242 30.14 -0.59 2.51
N THR A 243 28.96 -0.93 2.03
CA THR A 243 28.08 -1.88 2.72
C THR A 243 27.49 -2.82 1.68
N PHE A 244 27.50 -4.11 1.99
CA PHE A 244 26.95 -5.15 1.14
C PHE A 244 25.89 -5.94 1.89
N GLU A 245 24.90 -6.37 1.13
CA GLU A 245 23.82 -7.25 1.55
C GLU A 245 23.96 -8.55 0.78
N VAL A 246 24.08 -9.65 1.50
CA VAL A 246 24.33 -10.96 0.93
C VAL A 246 23.18 -11.89 1.30
N PHE A 247 22.58 -12.45 0.26
CA PHE A 247 21.46 -13.38 0.35
C PHE A 247 21.89 -14.73 -0.16
N GLY A 248 21.38 -15.81 0.43
CA GLY A 248 21.43 -17.12 -0.19
C GLY A 248 22.07 -18.20 0.67
N LYS A 249 22.40 -19.30 0.02
CA LYS A 249 22.76 -20.55 0.67
C LYS A 249 24.22 -20.53 1.06
N ARG A 250 24.48 -20.58 2.37
CA ARG A 250 25.86 -20.67 2.84
C ARG A 250 26.35 -22.10 2.66
N SER A 251 27.01 -22.38 1.53
CA SER A 251 27.64 -23.68 1.33
C SER A 251 28.73 -23.87 2.39
N LYS A 252 28.78 -25.05 3.02
CA LYS A 252 29.90 -25.39 3.93
C LYS A 252 31.23 -25.52 3.18
N ARG A 253 31.18 -25.68 1.85
CA ARG A 253 32.34 -25.99 0.99
C ARG A 253 33.06 -24.75 0.47
N ALA A 254 32.36 -23.62 0.32
CA ALA A 254 32.92 -22.34 -0.09
C ALA A 254 32.31 -21.23 0.79
N PRO A 255 32.89 -20.97 1.97
CA PRO A 255 32.34 -19.98 2.87
C PRO A 255 32.69 -18.57 2.36
N PHE A 256 31.66 -17.83 1.97
CA PHE A 256 31.74 -16.43 1.53
C PHE A 256 32.44 -15.55 2.58
N LEU A 257 33.48 -14.81 2.19
CA LEU A 257 34.30 -13.96 3.07
C LEU A 257 34.85 -14.72 4.29
N SER A 258 35.36 -15.93 4.08
CA SER A 258 35.98 -16.74 5.13
C SER A 258 37.46 -16.47 5.33
N GLY A 259 38.01 -15.43 4.69
CA GLY A 259 39.40 -15.05 4.84
C GLY A 259 39.78 -14.83 6.31
N LYS A 260 41.06 -15.08 6.64
CA LYS A 260 41.58 -14.68 7.95
C LYS A 260 41.60 -13.14 8.00
N PRO A 261 41.03 -12.50 9.04
CA PRO A 261 41.18 -11.07 9.22
C PRO A 261 42.66 -10.68 9.30
N MET A 262 42.97 -9.51 8.78
CA MET A 262 44.29 -8.91 8.85
C MET A 262 44.68 -8.65 10.31
N ALA A 263 45.95 -8.87 10.64
CA ALA A 263 46.48 -8.59 11.97
C ALA A 263 46.26 -7.11 12.33
N GLY A 264 45.85 -6.85 13.58
CA GLY A 264 45.61 -5.48 14.04
C GLY A 264 44.44 -4.76 13.36
N SER A 265 43.45 -5.48 12.81
CA SER A 265 42.26 -4.87 12.18
C SER A 265 41.05 -4.74 13.12
N GLY A 266 41.25 -4.84 14.45
CA GLY A 266 40.18 -4.80 15.45
C GLY A 266 39.59 -6.16 15.84
N GLN A 267 40.05 -7.27 15.25
CA GLN A 267 39.50 -8.60 15.55
C GLN A 267 39.60 -8.94 17.05
N GLY A 268 38.49 -9.37 17.63
CA GLY A 268 38.44 -9.93 18.99
C GLY A 268 38.06 -8.93 20.08
N LEU A 269 38.00 -7.63 19.78
CA LEU A 269 37.50 -6.62 20.71
C LEU A 269 36.06 -6.98 21.13
N VAL A 270 35.83 -7.09 22.44
CA VAL A 270 34.51 -7.30 23.01
C VAL A 270 33.91 -5.94 23.34
N VAL A 271 32.68 -5.72 22.92
CA VAL A 271 32.00 -4.44 22.96
C VAL A 271 30.67 -4.64 23.67
N GLU A 272 30.35 -3.77 24.61
CA GLU A 272 29.02 -3.78 25.22
C GLU A 272 27.97 -3.31 24.20
N THR A 273 26.91 -4.11 24.03
CA THR A 273 25.81 -3.79 23.11
C THR A 273 24.61 -3.26 23.88
N SER A 274 23.99 -2.18 23.39
CA SER A 274 22.73 -1.68 23.94
C SER A 274 21.52 -2.31 23.26
N GLY A 275 20.58 -2.84 24.06
CA GLY A 275 19.27 -3.32 23.59
C GLY A 275 18.24 -2.20 23.42
N VAL A 276 18.60 -0.94 23.63
CA VAL A 276 17.68 0.20 23.69
C VAL A 276 16.82 0.35 22.44
N ILE A 277 17.41 0.33 21.24
CA ILE A 277 16.66 0.51 19.99
C ILE A 277 15.60 -0.59 19.85
N LYS A 278 15.99 -1.85 20.09
CA LYS A 278 15.05 -2.99 20.02
C LYS A 278 13.91 -2.85 21.01
N LYS A 279 14.19 -2.31 22.20
CA LYS A 279 13.16 -2.12 23.23
C LYS A 279 12.24 -0.94 22.91
N VAL A 280 12.79 0.22 22.51
CA VAL A 280 11.99 1.39 22.07
C VAL A 280 11.09 1.01 20.89
N TYR A 281 11.63 0.28 19.92
CA TYR A 281 10.85 -0.26 18.81
C TYR A 281 9.68 -1.12 19.30
N LYS A 282 9.95 -2.11 20.15
CA LYS A 282 8.89 -3.01 20.66
C LYS A 282 7.78 -2.27 21.40
N GLU A 283 8.12 -1.15 22.03
CA GLU A 283 7.16 -0.36 22.80
C GLU A 283 6.34 0.60 21.94
N LEU A 284 6.97 1.25 20.95
CA LEU A 284 6.33 2.27 20.10
C LEU A 284 5.80 1.72 18.78
N MET A 285 6.16 0.51 18.37
CA MET A 285 5.78 -0.04 17.06
C MET A 285 5.42 -1.53 17.18
N PRO A 286 4.26 -1.86 17.80
CA PRO A 286 3.87 -3.24 18.06
C PRO A 286 3.28 -3.98 16.84
N GLU A 287 2.80 -3.27 15.80
CA GLU A 287 2.17 -3.88 14.62
C GLU A 287 3.17 -4.13 13.46
N PRO A 288 2.90 -5.09 12.55
CA PRO A 288 3.73 -5.33 11.37
C PRO A 288 3.72 -4.08 10.47
N LEU A 289 4.92 -3.57 10.21
CA LEU A 289 5.14 -2.23 9.71
C LEU A 289 4.79 -2.02 8.23
N ASP A 290 4.41 -0.78 7.92
CA ASP A 290 4.52 -0.17 6.58
C ASP A 290 6.01 0.06 6.23
N PHE A 291 6.38 0.00 4.95
CA PHE A 291 7.67 0.44 4.40
C PHE A 291 8.18 1.78 4.96
N CYS A 292 7.31 2.74 5.25
CA CYS A 292 7.67 4.04 5.84
C CYS A 292 8.32 3.94 7.23
N GLU A 293 7.96 2.93 8.04
CA GLU A 293 8.51 2.74 9.39
C GLU A 293 9.88 2.03 9.36
N LEU A 294 10.29 1.48 8.21
CA LEU A 294 11.65 0.94 8.01
C LEU A 294 12.70 2.05 7.92
N ASP A 295 12.36 3.15 7.25
CA ASP A 295 13.23 4.32 7.16
C ASP A 295 13.37 5.01 8.51
N VAL A 296 12.32 5.01 9.32
CA VAL A 296 12.38 5.42 10.73
C VAL A 296 13.51 4.63 11.42
N CYS A 297 13.42 3.31 11.44
CA CYS A 297 14.38 2.49 12.16
C CYS A 297 15.83 2.59 11.66
N ARG A 298 16.04 2.78 10.35
CA ARG A 298 17.38 2.97 9.77
C ARG A 298 18.02 4.29 10.20
N ASN A 299 17.18 5.30 10.44
CA ASN A 299 17.60 6.64 10.85
C ASN A 299 17.50 6.85 12.36
N LEU A 300 16.94 5.90 13.13
CA LEU A 300 16.96 5.90 14.59
C LEU A 300 18.41 5.88 15.07
N ASN A 301 18.89 7.06 15.42
CA ASN A 301 20.20 7.23 15.99
C ASN A 301 20.06 7.08 17.51
N PRO A 302 20.61 6.02 18.14
CA PRO A 302 20.48 5.84 19.59
C PRO A 302 21.02 7.04 20.38
N TYR A 303 21.93 7.82 19.78
CA TYR A 303 22.52 9.02 20.35
C TYR A 303 21.54 10.19 20.46
N THR A 304 20.64 10.35 19.49
CA THR A 304 19.62 11.41 19.53
C THR A 304 18.30 10.91 20.10
N LEU A 305 18.07 9.60 20.09
CA LEU A 305 16.81 8.97 20.50
C LEU A 305 16.40 9.33 21.92
N SER A 306 17.29 9.19 22.91
CA SER A 306 16.97 9.50 24.31
C SER A 306 16.58 10.97 24.49
N ARG A 307 17.38 11.90 23.94
CA ARG A 307 17.09 13.35 24.00
C ARG A 307 15.78 13.70 23.31
N LYS A 308 15.52 13.12 22.13
CA LYS A 308 14.28 13.32 21.39
C LYS A 308 13.08 12.77 22.17
N LEU A 309 13.20 11.58 22.76
CA LEU A 309 12.15 11.00 23.60
C LEU A 309 11.86 11.87 24.82
N THR A 310 12.89 12.37 25.51
CA THR A 310 12.71 13.28 26.66
C THR A 310 12.07 14.58 26.24
N ARG A 311 12.57 15.24 25.18
CA ARG A 311 11.97 16.48 24.66
C ARG A 311 10.52 16.27 24.27
N LEU A 312 10.21 15.19 23.56
CA LEU A 312 8.85 14.85 23.19
C LEU A 312 7.98 14.59 24.43
N ALA A 313 8.48 13.86 25.41
CA ALA A 313 7.73 13.61 26.65
C ALA A 313 7.51 14.88 27.48
N THR A 314 8.47 15.80 27.51
CA THR A 314 8.32 17.12 28.15
C THR A 314 7.24 17.93 27.44
N GLU A 315 7.31 18.07 26.12
CA GLU A 315 6.27 18.78 25.34
C GLU A 315 4.89 18.15 25.50
N ILE A 316 4.80 16.80 25.60
CA ILE A 316 3.52 16.14 25.88
C ILE A 316 2.98 16.55 27.26
N ARG A 317 3.84 16.60 28.29
CA ARG A 317 3.42 17.00 29.64
C ARG A 317 2.98 18.46 29.67
N ASP A 318 3.79 19.34 29.07
CA ASP A 318 3.55 20.78 29.07
C ASP A 318 2.27 21.10 28.28
N PHE A 319 2.07 20.47 27.12
CA PHE A 319 0.88 20.68 26.30
C PHE A 319 -0.39 20.14 26.96
N VAL A 320 -0.32 19.00 27.66
CA VAL A 320 -1.45 18.48 28.44
C VAL A 320 -1.82 19.44 29.58
N TRP A 321 -0.86 20.20 30.11
CA TRP A 321 -1.10 21.17 31.17
C TRP A 321 -1.75 22.46 30.64
N ASP A 322 -1.20 23.05 29.59
CA ASP A 322 -1.67 24.33 29.04
C ASP A 322 -3.11 24.27 28.49
N GLU A 323 -3.49 23.20 27.80
CA GLU A 323 -4.85 23.09 27.26
C GLU A 323 -5.93 22.76 28.30
N CYS A 324 -5.55 22.44 29.54
CA CYS A 324 -6.51 22.26 30.62
C CYS A 324 -6.87 23.58 31.32
N GLU A 325 -6.03 24.60 31.25
CA GLU A 325 -6.21 25.87 31.96
C GLU A 325 -6.80 26.97 31.07
N ASP A 326 -6.50 26.95 29.77
CA ASP A 326 -6.90 28.00 28.83
C ASP A 326 -7.99 27.50 27.88
N GLY A 327 -9.25 27.51 28.32
CA GLY A 327 -10.42 27.15 27.51
C GLY A 327 -10.64 27.99 26.22
N GLU A 328 -9.69 28.84 25.86
CA GLU A 328 -9.70 29.75 24.70
C GLU A 328 -8.84 29.27 23.52
N GLY A 329 -8.12 28.15 23.64
CA GLY A 329 -7.19 27.66 22.60
C GLY A 329 -7.82 26.89 21.43
N MET A 330 -9.11 26.51 21.53
CA MET A 330 -9.83 26.01 20.37
C MET A 330 -10.09 27.18 19.43
N PRO A 331 -9.76 27.09 18.13
CA PRO A 331 -10.22 28.10 17.18
C PRO A 331 -11.72 28.26 17.39
N GLU A 332 -12.20 29.45 17.72
CA GLU A 332 -13.63 29.77 17.88
C GLU A 332 -14.45 29.24 16.68
N GLU A 333 -13.78 29.09 15.53
CA GLU A 333 -14.28 28.47 14.31
C GLU A 333 -14.83 27.04 14.53
N LEU A 334 -14.19 26.17 15.31
CA LEU A 334 -14.65 24.80 15.59
C LEU A 334 -15.65 24.75 16.76
N GLY A 335 -16.58 25.70 16.79
CA GLY A 335 -17.62 25.82 17.80
C GLY A 335 -18.18 24.45 18.21
N CYS A 336 -18.47 24.30 19.50
CA CYS A 336 -18.84 23.04 20.14
C CYS A 336 -19.73 22.17 19.24
N VAL A 337 -19.44 20.87 19.13
CA VAL A 337 -20.23 19.87 18.38
C VAL A 337 -21.72 19.96 18.69
N ASP A 338 -22.05 20.46 19.87
CA ASP A 338 -23.41 20.78 20.32
C ASP A 338 -24.14 21.79 19.42
N ASN A 339 -23.43 22.51 18.54
CA ASN A 339 -23.98 23.43 17.55
C ASN A 339 -24.43 22.74 16.25
N PHE A 340 -24.18 21.44 16.06
CA PHE A 340 -24.71 20.67 14.92
C PHE A 340 -26.20 20.35 15.09
N ASN A 341 -27.00 21.41 15.14
CA ASN A 341 -28.43 21.36 15.39
C ASN A 341 -29.21 20.85 14.17
N THR A 342 -28.65 20.96 12.96
CA THR A 342 -29.30 20.49 11.74
C THR A 342 -28.42 19.54 10.93
N MET A 343 -29.06 18.74 10.07
CA MET A 343 -28.36 17.86 9.12
C MET A 343 -27.55 18.66 8.09
N SER A 344 -28.04 19.83 7.68
CA SER A 344 -27.32 20.74 6.76
C SER A 344 -25.99 21.18 7.36
N ASP A 345 -25.97 21.55 8.64
CA ASP A 345 -24.75 21.95 9.33
C ASP A 345 -23.71 20.82 9.26
N VAL A 346 -24.11 19.59 9.59
CA VAL A 346 -23.21 18.43 9.60
C VAL A 346 -22.63 18.12 8.21
N ILE A 347 -23.47 18.16 7.17
CA ILE A 347 -23.05 17.92 5.77
C ILE A 347 -22.04 18.96 5.30
N GLU A 348 -22.25 20.23 5.66
CA GLU A 348 -21.33 21.31 5.31
C GLU A 348 -19.99 21.21 6.07
N TRP A 349 -20.04 20.73 7.31
CA TRP A 349 -18.88 20.69 8.20
C TRP A 349 -17.91 19.55 7.92
N ILE A 350 -18.37 18.36 7.53
CA ILE A 350 -17.48 17.20 7.28
C ILE A 350 -16.36 17.54 6.28
N PRO A 351 -16.63 18.12 5.08
CA PRO A 351 -15.57 18.50 4.14
C PRO A 351 -14.60 19.58 4.66
N ARG A 352 -15.07 20.47 5.55
CA ARG A 352 -14.23 21.48 6.21
C ARG A 352 -13.26 20.83 7.19
N LEU A 353 -13.73 19.85 7.97
CA LEU A 353 -12.89 19.06 8.87
C LEU A 353 -11.84 18.27 8.08
N GLU A 354 -12.22 17.63 6.98
CA GLU A 354 -11.28 16.91 6.10
C GLU A 354 -10.20 17.84 5.53
N THR A 355 -10.60 19.02 5.05
CA THR A 355 -9.66 20.04 4.57
C THR A 355 -8.68 20.43 5.67
N ARG A 356 -9.17 20.70 6.89
CA ARG A 356 -8.34 21.12 8.02
C ARG A 356 -7.39 20.02 8.50
N ILE A 357 -7.85 18.78 8.52
CA ILE A 357 -7.02 17.60 8.80
C ILE A 357 -5.86 17.54 7.79
N ASN A 358 -6.15 17.67 6.49
CA ASN A 358 -5.16 17.66 5.42
C ASN A 358 -4.16 18.82 5.52
N GLU A 359 -4.61 20.03 5.89
CA GLU A 359 -3.72 21.17 6.13
C GLU A 359 -2.73 20.91 7.26
N ILE A 360 -3.18 20.35 8.40
CA ILE A 360 -2.28 20.05 9.52
C ILE A 360 -1.26 18.97 9.13
N ILE A 361 -1.68 17.96 8.39
CA ILE A 361 -0.79 16.93 7.83
C ILE A 361 0.25 17.58 6.91
N GLN A 362 -0.18 18.50 6.05
CA GLN A 362 0.71 19.19 5.13
C GLN A 362 1.71 20.10 5.87
N ILE A 363 1.28 20.83 6.90
CA ILE A 363 2.15 21.64 7.76
C ILE A 363 3.21 20.75 8.42
N TYR A 364 2.80 19.60 8.95
CA TYR A 364 3.73 18.63 9.54
C TYR A 364 4.74 18.12 8.50
N ASN A 365 4.27 17.66 7.34
CA ASN A 365 5.12 17.15 6.28
C ASN A 365 6.10 18.21 5.76
N ASN A 366 5.65 19.44 5.54
CA ASN A 366 6.49 20.55 5.11
C ASN A 366 7.56 20.90 6.14
N SER A 367 7.22 20.84 7.43
CA SER A 367 8.16 21.04 8.54
C SER A 367 9.22 19.95 8.58
N THR A 368 8.83 18.68 8.37
CA THR A 368 9.78 17.56 8.34
C THR A 368 10.71 17.60 7.13
N ALA A 369 10.22 18.02 5.97
CA ALA A 369 10.98 18.03 4.72
C ALA A 369 12.08 19.11 4.67
N GLY A 370 12.18 19.99 5.69
CA GLY A 370 13.14 21.09 5.70
C GLY A 370 12.88 22.12 4.59
N ILE A 371 11.67 22.14 4.02
CA ILE A 371 11.27 23.04 2.92
C ILE A 371 10.76 24.39 3.48
N TYR A 372 11.07 24.72 4.74
CA TYR A 372 11.16 26.12 5.13
C TYR A 372 12.43 26.71 4.49
N LYS A 373 12.36 26.92 3.18
CA LYS A 373 13.11 28.00 2.54
C LYS A 373 12.68 29.25 3.27
N ASP A 374 13.63 29.83 3.98
CA ASP A 374 13.67 31.18 4.52
C ASP A 374 12.75 32.13 3.72
N SER A 375 11.45 32.13 4.05
CA SER A 375 10.51 33.08 3.49
C SER A 375 10.79 34.34 4.27
N SER A 376 11.55 35.22 3.63
CA SER A 376 11.96 36.53 4.13
C SER A 376 10.80 37.51 4.33
N ASP A 377 9.61 37.01 4.67
CA ASP A 377 8.46 37.82 5.05
C ASP A 377 8.67 38.26 6.50
N LYS A 378 9.09 39.53 6.58
CA LYS A 378 9.29 40.36 7.76
C LYS A 378 7.97 40.70 8.46
N ASP A 379 7.09 39.73 8.66
CA ASP A 379 6.00 39.93 9.61
C ASP A 379 6.50 39.59 11.01
N SER A 380 6.59 40.65 11.80
CA SER A 380 7.06 40.76 13.16
C SER A 380 6.17 39.99 14.14
N PHE A 381 6.04 38.68 13.95
CA PHE A 381 5.85 37.82 15.10
C PHE A 381 7.17 37.88 15.86
N ASP A 382 7.12 38.48 17.04
CA ASP A 382 8.22 38.65 17.98
C ASP A 382 8.72 37.26 18.41
N ARG A 383 9.42 36.57 17.49
CA ARG A 383 10.35 35.51 17.82
C ARG A 383 11.41 36.21 18.64
N ARG A 384 11.18 36.25 19.96
CA ARG A 384 12.25 35.96 20.90
C ARG A 384 12.99 34.79 20.28
N SER A 385 14.12 35.12 19.67
CA SER A 385 15.21 34.19 19.49
C SER A 385 15.34 33.53 20.84
N GLU A 386 14.78 32.33 20.99
CA GLU A 386 15.26 31.35 21.94
C GLU A 386 16.71 31.09 21.50
N SER A 387 17.57 32.02 21.89
CA SER A 387 19.00 31.83 21.90
C SER A 387 19.19 30.55 22.69
N ALA A 388 19.95 29.62 22.11
CA ALA A 388 20.35 28.37 22.73
C ALA A 388 21.23 28.56 24.00
N GLU A 389 21.06 29.69 24.70
CA GLU A 389 21.82 30.15 25.85
C GLU A 389 21.02 30.05 27.16
N ASP A 390 19.68 29.89 27.11
CA ASP A 390 18.81 29.78 28.30
C ASP A 390 18.16 28.39 28.49
N GLU A 391 18.61 27.33 27.81
CA GLU A 391 18.28 25.96 28.22
C GLU A 391 19.00 25.68 29.55
N GLU A 392 18.30 25.90 30.66
CA GLU A 392 18.73 25.55 32.01
C GLU A 392 19.21 24.09 32.00
N PHE A 393 20.47 23.90 32.40
CA PHE A 393 21.23 22.67 32.25
C PHE A 393 20.68 21.57 33.17
N CYS A 394 19.55 20.96 32.80
CA CYS A 394 19.08 19.74 33.44
C CYS A 394 20.17 18.69 33.29
N GLU A 395 20.54 18.01 34.38
CA GLU A 395 21.51 16.91 34.35
C GLU A 395 21.11 15.88 33.28
N GLU A 396 21.77 15.95 32.12
CA GLU A 396 21.39 15.16 30.96
C GLU A 396 21.54 13.67 31.28
N LEU A 397 20.43 12.94 31.20
CA LEU A 397 20.47 11.48 31.24
C LEU A 397 21.35 10.99 30.08
N PRO A 398 22.21 9.99 30.33
CA PRO A 398 23.07 9.49 29.27
C PRO A 398 22.24 8.94 28.11
N PHE A 399 22.61 9.25 26.87
CA PHE A 399 21.81 8.92 25.68
C PHE A 399 21.52 7.41 25.49
N TRP A 400 22.34 6.52 26.10
CA TRP A 400 22.12 5.08 26.10
C TRP A 400 21.10 4.61 27.14
N ARG A 401 20.61 5.51 27.99
CA ARG A 401 19.50 5.27 28.91
C ARG A 401 18.26 5.86 28.26
N VAL A 402 17.29 4.99 27.99
CA VAL A 402 15.94 5.46 27.70
C VAL A 402 15.31 5.81 29.04
N PRO A 403 14.84 7.04 29.24
CA PRO A 403 13.97 7.34 30.35
C PRO A 403 12.66 6.58 30.12
N TRP A 404 12.55 5.39 30.71
CA TRP A 404 11.38 4.52 30.47
C TRP A 404 10.06 5.19 30.87
N ALA A 405 10.10 6.12 31.82
CA ALA A 405 8.96 6.97 32.16
C ALA A 405 8.57 7.88 30.98
N ASP A 406 9.53 8.50 30.30
CA ASP A 406 9.31 9.33 29.11
C ASP A 406 8.79 8.48 27.94
N LEU A 407 9.37 7.30 27.73
CA LEU A 407 8.86 6.35 26.73
C LEU A 407 7.39 5.99 27.02
N GLY A 408 7.04 5.78 28.30
CA GLY A 408 5.66 5.55 28.70
C GLY A 408 4.73 6.74 28.45
N VAL A 409 5.23 7.99 28.56
CA VAL A 409 4.45 9.19 28.19
C VAL A 409 4.18 9.23 26.69
N VAL A 410 5.23 9.05 25.88
CA VAL A 410 5.14 9.04 24.41
C VAL A 410 4.23 7.91 23.93
N LYS A 411 4.37 6.72 24.52
CA LYS A 411 3.51 5.57 24.22
C LYS A 411 2.05 5.85 24.58
N ARG A 412 1.76 6.50 25.71
CA ARG A 412 0.38 6.89 26.04
C ARG A 412 -0.22 7.81 25.00
N LEU A 413 0.51 8.83 24.54
CA LEU A 413 0.03 9.69 23.45
C LEU A 413 -0.33 8.88 22.20
N GLN A 414 0.55 7.94 21.84
CA GLN A 414 0.33 7.05 20.70
C GLN A 414 -0.88 6.13 20.91
N ASP A 415 -1.00 5.48 22.06
CA ASP A 415 -2.08 4.54 22.38
C ASP A 415 -3.43 5.24 22.51
N THR A 416 -3.44 6.53 22.90
CA THR A 416 -4.67 7.35 22.95
C THR A 416 -5.07 7.92 21.60
N SER A 417 -4.22 7.81 20.58
CA SER A 417 -4.50 8.41 19.28
C SER A 417 -5.56 7.63 18.52
N VAL A 418 -6.65 8.32 18.18
CA VAL A 418 -7.79 7.74 17.45
C VAL A 418 -7.41 7.44 15.99
N THR A 419 -6.42 8.16 15.46
CA THR A 419 -6.07 8.12 14.04
C THR A 419 -5.08 7.00 13.68
N GLY A 420 -4.40 6.41 14.67
CA GLY A 420 -3.23 5.55 14.45
C GLY A 420 -2.02 6.28 13.85
N ARG A 421 -2.15 7.59 13.56
CA ARG A 421 -1.10 8.40 12.89
C ARG A 421 -0.05 8.92 13.86
N ALA A 422 -0.34 8.94 15.16
CA ALA A 422 0.64 9.29 16.17
C ALA A 422 1.90 8.42 16.08
N ALA A 423 1.76 7.13 15.76
CA ALA A 423 2.88 6.23 15.52
C ALA A 423 3.82 6.76 14.42
N GLN A 424 3.25 7.20 13.31
CA GLN A 424 3.99 7.67 12.13
C GLN A 424 4.67 9.01 12.38
N THR A 425 3.98 9.96 13.02
CA THR A 425 4.54 11.29 13.30
C THR A 425 5.60 11.22 14.39
N ILE A 426 5.37 10.45 15.46
CA ILE A 426 6.38 10.20 16.51
C ILE A 426 7.59 9.50 15.89
N GLY A 427 7.36 8.45 15.10
CA GLY A 427 8.42 7.75 14.36
C GLY A 427 9.25 8.71 13.50
N GLY A 428 8.58 9.53 12.69
CA GLY A 428 9.24 10.55 11.86
C GLY A 428 10.11 11.51 12.67
N TYR A 429 9.58 12.04 13.77
CA TYR A 429 10.34 12.93 14.66
C TYR A 429 11.59 12.26 15.27
N LEU A 430 11.44 11.03 15.77
CA LEU A 430 12.56 10.29 16.35
C LEU A 430 13.70 10.09 15.33
N CYS A 431 13.36 10.07 14.04
CA CYS A 431 14.28 9.70 12.95
C CYS A 431 14.85 10.88 12.20
N HIS A 432 14.15 12.01 12.15
CA HIS A 432 14.58 13.20 11.44
C HIS A 432 15.00 14.29 12.44
N ASP A 433 16.11 14.97 12.18
CA ASP A 433 16.67 15.97 13.10
C ASP A 433 16.04 17.37 12.95
N THR A 434 15.08 17.55 12.05
CA THR A 434 14.57 18.86 11.64
C THR A 434 13.25 19.26 12.28
N SER A 435 12.44 18.31 12.73
CA SER A 435 11.13 18.60 13.31
C SER A 435 11.25 19.02 14.78
N SER A 436 10.47 20.02 15.19
CA SER A 436 10.32 20.39 16.60
C SER A 436 9.38 19.40 17.30
N ALA A 437 9.70 19.02 18.55
CA ALA A 437 8.83 18.18 19.37
C ALA A 437 7.45 18.85 19.59
N LYS A 438 7.42 20.16 19.82
CA LYS A 438 6.20 20.95 19.94
C LYS A 438 5.27 20.84 18.74
N ILE A 439 5.83 20.85 17.52
CA ILE A 439 5.05 20.68 16.28
C ILE A 439 4.43 19.29 16.23
N VAL A 440 5.20 18.26 16.58
CA VAL A 440 4.74 16.85 16.59
C VAL A 440 3.61 16.67 17.60
N VAL A 441 3.79 17.15 18.83
CA VAL A 441 2.77 17.04 19.89
C VAL A 441 1.50 17.80 19.49
N SER A 442 1.62 19.08 19.09
CA SER A 442 0.43 19.86 18.73
C SER A 442 -0.29 19.31 17.49
N ALA A 443 0.45 18.81 16.49
CA ALA A 443 -0.16 18.21 15.30
C ALA A 443 -0.94 16.95 15.66
N ASN A 444 -0.38 16.06 16.47
CA ASN A 444 -1.08 14.84 16.88
C ASN A 444 -2.34 15.13 17.69
N ILE A 445 -2.25 16.00 18.69
CA ILE A 445 -3.40 16.30 19.55
C ILE A 445 -4.50 17.01 18.75
N ARG A 446 -4.13 17.95 17.87
CA ARG A 446 -5.10 18.59 16.96
C ARG A 446 -5.72 17.60 15.98
N LEU A 447 -4.93 16.70 15.40
CA LEU A 447 -5.44 15.66 14.49
C LEU A 447 -6.40 14.71 15.21
N ASP A 448 -6.04 14.23 16.39
CA ASP A 448 -6.92 13.33 17.17
C ASP A 448 -8.23 14.02 17.54
N ARG A 449 -8.20 15.30 17.91
CA ARG A 449 -9.41 16.09 18.15
C ARG A 449 -10.25 16.24 16.89
N LEU A 450 -9.66 16.66 15.77
CA LEU A 450 -10.38 16.84 14.50
C LEU A 450 -10.97 15.53 13.98
N CYS A 451 -10.23 14.43 14.06
CA CYS A 451 -10.73 13.12 13.66
C CYS A 451 -11.81 12.62 14.61
N SER A 452 -11.71 12.90 15.91
CA SER A 452 -12.80 12.64 16.85
C SER A 452 -14.05 13.45 16.49
N PHE A 453 -13.89 14.72 16.12
CA PHE A 453 -15.00 15.56 15.67
C PHE A 453 -15.62 15.05 14.37
N GLN A 454 -14.80 14.66 13.39
CA GLN A 454 -15.27 14.06 12.16
C GLN A 454 -16.08 12.79 12.45
N TYR A 455 -15.56 11.91 13.31
CA TYR A 455 -16.27 10.69 13.74
C TYR A 455 -17.64 11.01 14.36
N TRP A 456 -17.70 11.99 15.27
CA TRP A 456 -18.96 12.42 15.88
C TRP A 456 -19.93 13.05 14.87
N ALA A 457 -19.43 13.84 13.92
CA ALA A 457 -20.22 14.45 12.85
C ALA A 457 -20.82 13.36 11.94
N GLU A 458 -20.02 12.39 11.50
CA GLU A 458 -20.49 11.24 10.71
C GLU A 458 -21.54 10.43 11.46
N ARG A 459 -21.32 10.13 12.74
CA ARG A 459 -22.32 9.46 13.61
C ARG A 459 -23.60 10.27 13.78
N ARG A 460 -23.52 11.60 13.79
CA ARG A 460 -24.69 12.48 13.86
C ARG A 460 -25.45 12.47 12.53
N LEU A 461 -24.73 12.49 11.40
CA LEU A 461 -25.30 12.37 10.07
C LEU A 461 -26.05 11.05 9.89
N GLU A 462 -25.44 9.93 10.28
CA GLU A 462 -26.08 8.60 10.26
C GLU A 462 -27.41 8.59 11.03
N ARG A 463 -27.48 9.29 12.17
CA ARG A 463 -28.72 9.43 12.95
C ARG A 463 -29.78 10.25 12.21
N TYR A 464 -29.41 11.40 11.65
CA TYR A 464 -30.35 12.21 10.86
C TYR A 464 -30.86 11.48 9.61
N GLU A 465 -29.98 10.78 8.89
CA GLU A 465 -30.38 9.96 7.73
C GLU A 465 -31.37 8.86 8.14
N LYS A 466 -31.16 8.24 9.31
CA LYS A 466 -32.07 7.24 9.86
C LYS A 466 -33.44 7.85 10.22
N GLU A 467 -33.45 9.00 10.91
CA GLU A 467 -34.68 9.71 11.28
C GLU A 467 -35.48 10.13 10.05
N ARG A 468 -34.82 10.75 9.06
CA ARG A 468 -35.45 11.11 7.77
C ARG A 468 -35.94 9.88 7.02
N LYS A 469 -35.21 8.77 7.05
CA LYS A 469 -35.68 7.50 6.45
C LYS A 469 -36.97 7.02 7.11
N GLU A 470 -37.05 7.05 8.44
CA GLU A 470 -38.26 6.65 9.17
C GLU A 470 -39.43 7.60 8.85
N GLU A 471 -39.16 8.91 8.77
CA GLU A 471 -40.13 9.95 8.40
C GLU A 471 -40.73 9.74 7.00
N ILE A 472 -39.89 9.59 5.96
CA ILE A 472 -40.38 9.35 4.59
C ILE A 472 -41.09 8.00 4.46
N GLU A 473 -40.62 6.96 5.15
CA GLU A 473 -41.29 5.66 5.09
C GLU A 473 -42.69 5.71 5.72
N ALA A 474 -42.85 6.44 6.84
CA ALA A 474 -44.14 6.67 7.45
C ALA A 474 -45.07 7.48 6.52
N ALA A 475 -44.57 8.60 5.97
CA ALA A 475 -45.36 9.49 5.13
C ALA A 475 -45.80 8.84 3.81
N LEU A 476 -44.93 8.05 3.17
CA LEU A 476 -45.30 7.29 1.96
C LEU A 476 -46.35 6.22 2.27
N THR A 477 -46.25 5.57 3.43
CA THR A 477 -47.24 4.59 3.87
C THR A 477 -48.60 5.26 4.11
N GLU A 478 -48.63 6.42 4.76
CA GLU A 478 -49.84 7.22 4.98
C GLU A 478 -50.47 7.70 3.66
N ALA A 479 -49.63 8.07 2.67
CA ALA A 479 -50.06 8.40 1.32
C ALA A 479 -50.58 7.19 0.50
N GLY A 480 -50.66 5.99 1.10
CA GLY A 480 -51.17 4.77 0.47
C GLY A 480 -50.21 4.12 -0.53
N LEU A 481 -48.93 4.48 -0.48
CA LEU A 481 -47.88 3.88 -1.31
C LEU A 481 -47.33 2.62 -0.63
N GLN A 482 -47.03 1.59 -1.41
CA GLN A 482 -46.51 0.32 -0.89
C GLN A 482 -45.20 -0.07 -1.57
N LYS A 483 -44.27 -0.60 -0.78
CA LYS A 483 -43.03 -1.20 -1.28
C LYS A 483 -43.35 -2.41 -2.18
N ARG A 484 -42.66 -2.54 -3.32
CA ARG A 484 -42.76 -3.68 -4.24
C ARG A 484 -41.42 -4.40 -4.28
N GLY A 485 -41.37 -5.63 -3.76
CA GLY A 485 -40.13 -6.41 -3.72
C GLY A 485 -39.10 -5.89 -2.69
N GLY A 486 -39.52 -5.09 -1.71
CA GLY A 486 -38.65 -4.49 -0.70
C GLY A 486 -38.34 -3.01 -0.95
N ASP A 487 -38.54 -2.52 -2.18
CA ASP A 487 -38.20 -1.16 -2.57
C ASP A 487 -39.43 -0.27 -2.81
N TRP A 488 -39.26 1.04 -2.62
CA TRP A 488 -40.26 2.04 -2.97
C TRP A 488 -40.38 2.17 -4.49
N PRO A 489 -41.54 2.63 -5.03
CA PRO A 489 -41.73 2.78 -6.47
C PRO A 489 -40.65 3.59 -7.19
N PHE A 490 -40.09 4.62 -6.54
CA PHE A 490 -39.00 5.44 -7.05
C PHE A 490 -37.88 5.61 -6.00
N PRO A 491 -36.98 4.62 -5.84
CA PRO A 491 -35.97 4.59 -4.77
C PRO A 491 -35.06 5.82 -4.75
N GLU A 492 -34.74 6.39 -5.91
CA GLU A 492 -33.88 7.56 -6.06
C GLU A 492 -34.49 8.80 -5.41
N GLY A 493 -35.82 8.96 -5.49
CA GLY A 493 -36.52 10.06 -4.84
C GLY A 493 -36.46 9.98 -3.31
N VAL A 494 -36.57 8.76 -2.76
CA VAL A 494 -36.43 8.51 -1.32
C VAL A 494 -35.00 8.77 -0.86
N GLN A 495 -34.01 8.29 -1.61
CA GLN A 495 -32.60 8.53 -1.30
C GLN A 495 -32.23 10.02 -1.39
N SER A 496 -32.78 10.75 -2.36
CA SER A 496 -32.60 12.20 -2.48
C SER A 496 -33.14 12.92 -1.24
N TYR A 497 -34.32 12.55 -0.74
CA TYR A 497 -34.86 13.13 0.48
C TYR A 497 -34.03 12.78 1.72
N ILE A 498 -33.59 11.52 1.85
CA ILE A 498 -32.77 11.09 3.00
C ILE A 498 -31.46 11.88 3.06
N LYS A 499 -30.78 12.06 1.93
CA LYS A 499 -29.44 12.66 1.87
C LYS A 499 -29.41 14.18 1.78
N ASP A 500 -30.42 14.79 1.18
CA ASP A 500 -30.48 16.25 1.00
C ASP A 500 -31.52 16.85 1.96
N PRO A 501 -31.07 17.58 3.01
CA PRO A 501 -31.97 18.22 3.96
C PRO A 501 -32.85 19.30 3.32
N ASN A 502 -32.48 19.82 2.15
CA ASN A 502 -33.24 20.86 1.45
C ASN A 502 -34.41 20.32 0.63
N VAL A 503 -34.53 19.00 0.45
CA VAL A 503 -35.67 18.39 -0.24
C VAL A 503 -36.83 18.28 0.75
N PRO A 504 -37.95 18.99 0.52
CA PRO A 504 -39.15 18.87 1.36
C PRO A 504 -39.73 17.46 1.29
N LEU A 505 -40.41 17.05 2.36
CA LEU A 505 -41.06 15.73 2.43
C LEU A 505 -42.15 15.59 1.36
N GLU A 506 -42.90 16.67 1.13
CA GLU A 506 -43.98 16.76 0.15
C GLU A 506 -43.48 16.52 -1.28
N ASP A 507 -42.34 17.15 -1.64
CA ASP A 507 -41.72 16.97 -2.95
C ASP A 507 -41.31 15.52 -3.19
N ALA A 508 -40.83 14.82 -2.16
CA ALA A 508 -40.46 13.42 -2.24
C ALA A 508 -41.69 12.54 -2.48
N ILE A 509 -42.80 12.81 -1.79
CA ILE A 509 -44.08 12.12 -1.96
C ILE A 509 -44.64 12.37 -3.37
N ASP A 510 -44.65 13.62 -3.83
CA ASP A 510 -45.15 14.00 -5.15
C ASP A 510 -44.37 13.30 -6.27
N ARG A 511 -43.04 13.21 -6.13
CA ARG A 511 -42.20 12.46 -7.08
C ARG A 511 -42.58 10.97 -7.13
N GLN A 512 -42.90 10.33 -5.99
CA GLN A 512 -43.39 8.94 -5.99
C GLN A 512 -44.73 8.80 -6.72
N GLN A 513 -45.66 9.70 -6.45
CA GLN A 513 -46.99 9.67 -7.04
C GLN A 513 -46.94 9.90 -8.56
N GLN A 514 -46.16 10.89 -9.01
CA GLN A 514 -45.92 11.15 -10.43
C GLN A 514 -45.25 9.97 -11.13
N PHE A 515 -44.28 9.32 -10.49
CA PHE A 515 -43.64 8.12 -11.03
C PHE A 515 -44.66 6.99 -11.22
N LEU A 516 -45.49 6.71 -10.22
CA LEU A 516 -46.55 5.71 -10.32
C LEU A 516 -47.59 6.05 -11.38
N LEU A 517 -47.95 7.33 -11.53
CA LEU A 517 -48.87 7.77 -12.58
C LEU A 517 -48.28 7.50 -13.97
N LYS A 518 -47.02 7.89 -14.20
CA LYS A 518 -46.28 7.58 -15.45
C LYS A 518 -46.17 6.08 -15.69
N GLU A 519 -45.93 5.28 -14.64
CA GLU A 519 -45.88 3.82 -14.76
C GLU A 519 -47.26 3.23 -15.15
N LYS A 520 -48.35 3.74 -14.57
CA LYS A 520 -49.73 3.36 -14.92
C LYS A 520 -50.05 3.73 -16.36
N GLU A 521 -49.70 4.94 -16.79
CA GLU A 521 -49.88 5.41 -18.18
C GLU A 521 -49.09 4.55 -19.16
N LYS A 522 -47.82 4.26 -18.86
CA LYS A 522 -46.98 3.37 -19.67
C LYS A 522 -47.59 1.97 -19.78
N ARG A 523 -48.03 1.37 -18.67
CA ARG A 523 -48.69 0.04 -18.68
C ARG A 523 -50.02 0.06 -19.44
N ALA A 524 -50.79 1.15 -19.35
CA ALA A 524 -52.02 1.31 -20.11
C ALA A 524 -51.73 1.41 -21.62
N ALA A 525 -50.71 2.18 -22.01
CA ALA A 525 -50.24 2.29 -23.39
C ALA A 525 -49.74 0.94 -23.93
N GLU A 526 -48.91 0.21 -23.16
CA GLU A 526 -48.45 -1.13 -23.52
C GLU A 526 -49.61 -2.12 -23.69
N ARG A 527 -50.63 -2.06 -22.82
CA ARG A 527 -51.84 -2.88 -22.97
C ARG A 527 -52.64 -2.51 -24.20
N ALA A 528 -52.77 -1.22 -24.51
CA ALA A 528 -53.42 -0.76 -25.74
C ALA A 528 -52.67 -1.21 -26.99
N GLN A 529 -51.33 -1.09 -26.98
CA GLN A 529 -50.47 -1.59 -28.05
C GLN A 529 -50.62 -3.10 -28.24
N ARG A 530 -50.55 -3.89 -27.17
CA ARG A 530 -50.76 -5.35 -27.25
C ARG A 530 -52.14 -5.72 -27.78
N ARG A 531 -53.18 -4.95 -27.44
CA ARG A 531 -54.53 -5.13 -28.00
C ARG A 531 -54.55 -4.84 -29.50
N ASN A 532 -53.92 -3.76 -29.93
CA ASN A 532 -53.81 -3.39 -31.35
C ASN A 532 -53.02 -4.44 -32.14
N GLU A 533 -51.88 -4.91 -31.62
CA GLU A 533 -51.09 -5.98 -32.24
C GLU A 533 -51.88 -7.29 -32.33
N THR A 534 -52.64 -7.63 -31.28
CA THR A 534 -53.49 -8.83 -31.29
C THR A 534 -54.63 -8.70 -32.30
N ALA A 535 -55.25 -7.51 -32.41
CA ALA A 535 -56.28 -7.23 -33.39
C ALA A 535 -55.74 -7.29 -34.82
N LEU A 536 -54.56 -6.73 -35.08
CA LEU A 536 -53.88 -6.78 -36.37
C LEU A 536 -53.55 -8.23 -36.77
N ARG A 537 -52.98 -9.02 -35.85
CA ARG A 537 -52.72 -10.45 -36.08
C ARG A 537 -53.99 -11.24 -36.40
N ARG A 538 -55.11 -10.93 -35.73
CA ARG A 538 -56.42 -11.54 -36.04
C ARG A 538 -56.89 -11.15 -37.44
N ALA A 539 -56.83 -9.86 -37.79
CA ALA A 539 -57.20 -9.38 -39.12
C ALA A 539 -56.34 -10.01 -40.24
N GLU A 540 -55.03 -10.14 -40.03
CA GLU A 540 -54.14 -10.83 -40.97
C GLU A 540 -54.48 -12.31 -41.12
N GLN A 541 -54.79 -13.00 -40.02
CA GLN A 541 -55.22 -14.40 -40.06
C GLN A 541 -56.54 -14.55 -40.81
N GLU A 542 -57.52 -13.68 -40.56
CA GLU A 542 -58.80 -13.66 -41.27
C GLU A 542 -58.61 -13.39 -42.77
N ALA A 543 -57.76 -12.43 -43.14
CA ALA A 543 -57.40 -12.14 -44.52
C ALA A 543 -56.75 -13.36 -45.22
N LYS A 544 -55.79 -14.02 -44.57
CA LYS A 544 -55.16 -15.26 -45.07
C LYS A 544 -56.19 -16.39 -45.25
N VAL A 545 -57.14 -16.52 -44.33
CA VAL A 545 -58.23 -17.52 -44.43
C VAL A 545 -59.16 -17.18 -45.60
N ALA A 546 -59.52 -15.91 -45.77
CA ALA A 546 -60.36 -15.44 -46.88
C ALA A 546 -59.67 -15.64 -48.24
N GLU A 547 -58.37 -15.33 -48.34
CA GLU A 547 -57.57 -15.56 -49.54
C GLU A 547 -57.50 -17.05 -49.90
N ARG A 548 -57.22 -17.92 -48.91
CA ARG A 548 -57.23 -19.38 -49.11
C ARG A 548 -58.61 -19.87 -49.58
N LYS A 549 -59.69 -19.32 -49.04
CA LYS A 549 -61.07 -19.63 -49.46
C LYS A 549 -61.31 -19.18 -50.91
N ALA A 550 -60.91 -17.96 -51.27
CA ALA A 550 -61.05 -17.42 -52.62
C ALA A 550 -60.24 -18.24 -53.65
N LEU A 551 -59.02 -18.64 -53.31
CA LEU A 551 -58.19 -19.50 -54.15
C LEU A 551 -58.83 -20.89 -54.37
N ARG A 552 -59.41 -21.48 -53.33
CA ARG A 552 -60.16 -22.74 -53.44
C ARG A 552 -61.35 -22.60 -54.37
N GLU A 553 -62.11 -21.52 -54.28
CA GLU A 553 -63.24 -21.27 -55.18
C GLU A 553 -62.79 -21.03 -56.62
N ARG A 554 -61.70 -20.28 -56.85
CA ARG A 554 -61.09 -20.14 -58.19
C ARG A 554 -60.64 -21.48 -58.77
N LYS A 555 -59.98 -22.33 -57.98
CA LYS A 555 -59.61 -23.69 -58.42
C LYS A 555 -60.82 -24.53 -58.77
N LYS A 556 -61.88 -24.51 -57.94
CA LYS A 556 -63.14 -25.21 -58.25
C LYS A 556 -63.80 -24.67 -59.53
N ALA A 557 -63.78 -23.36 -59.75
CA ALA A 557 -64.32 -22.75 -60.97
C ALA A 557 -63.53 -23.16 -62.21
N ALA A 558 -62.19 -23.10 -62.14
CA ALA A 558 -61.31 -23.56 -63.21
C ALA A 558 -61.50 -25.06 -63.50
N GLU A 559 -61.68 -25.88 -62.48
CA GLU A 559 -61.95 -27.31 -62.63
C GLU A 559 -63.33 -27.58 -63.28
N ARG A 560 -64.35 -26.77 -62.98
CA ARG A 560 -65.65 -26.84 -63.67
C ARG A 560 -65.52 -26.48 -65.15
N VAL A 561 -64.76 -25.43 -65.47
CA VAL A 561 -64.50 -25.02 -66.87
C VAL A 561 -63.71 -26.10 -67.61
N PHE A 562 -62.67 -26.66 -66.98
CA PHE A 562 -61.88 -27.76 -67.53
C PHE A 562 -62.75 -29.00 -67.81
N ARG A 563 -63.60 -29.41 -66.85
CA ARG A 563 -64.54 -30.52 -67.05
C ARG A 563 -65.55 -30.26 -68.16
N ALA A 564 -66.03 -29.02 -68.32
CA ALA A 564 -66.90 -28.65 -69.42
C ALA A 564 -66.19 -28.71 -70.79
N SER A 565 -64.90 -28.37 -70.86
CA SER A 565 -64.12 -28.42 -72.10
C SER A 565 -63.71 -29.83 -72.57
N GLN A 566 -63.71 -30.84 -71.67
CA GLN A 566 -63.28 -32.20 -72.02
C GLN A 566 -64.38 -33.10 -72.63
N GLY A 567 -65.60 -32.59 -72.88
CA GLY A 567 -66.65 -33.38 -73.52
C GLY A 567 -66.96 -34.71 -72.81
N LEU A 568 -66.75 -34.76 -71.48
CA LEU A 568 -66.98 -35.97 -70.71
C LEU A 568 -68.48 -36.26 -70.64
N VAL A 569 -68.84 -37.41 -71.22
CA VAL A 569 -70.18 -37.98 -71.31
C VAL A 569 -70.89 -37.85 -69.96
N VAL A 570 -71.90 -36.97 -69.93
CA VAL A 570 -72.79 -36.81 -68.78
C VAL A 570 -73.58 -38.11 -68.60
N CYS A 571 -73.45 -38.75 -67.45
CA CYS A 571 -74.26 -39.90 -67.09
C CYS A 571 -75.75 -39.50 -67.11
N ARG A 572 -76.57 -40.16 -67.93
CA ARG A 572 -78.02 -39.89 -68.04
C ARG A 572 -78.78 -40.09 -66.71
N GLY A 573 -78.16 -40.70 -65.69
CA GLY A 573 -78.72 -40.90 -64.35
C GLY A 573 -78.33 -39.83 -63.32
N THR A 574 -77.73 -38.70 -63.72
CA THR A 574 -77.36 -37.61 -62.80
C THR A 574 -77.87 -36.28 -63.33
N SER A 575 -78.77 -35.59 -62.62
CA SER A 575 -79.29 -34.29 -63.06
C SER A 575 -78.30 -33.13 -62.85
N ASP A 576 -77.27 -33.32 -62.03
CA ASP A 576 -76.30 -32.29 -61.65
C ASP A 576 -74.82 -32.71 -61.83
N GLY A 577 -74.58 -33.92 -62.36
CA GLY A 577 -73.24 -34.49 -62.52
C GLY A 577 -72.50 -34.77 -61.20
N LYS A 578 -73.17 -34.70 -60.04
CA LYS A 578 -72.57 -34.88 -58.71
C LYS A 578 -73.27 -35.92 -57.85
N SER A 579 -74.54 -36.21 -58.10
CA SER A 579 -75.29 -37.23 -57.37
C SER A 579 -76.17 -38.05 -58.31
N CYS A 580 -76.07 -39.38 -58.21
CA CYS A 580 -76.95 -40.30 -58.95
C CYS A 580 -78.30 -40.36 -58.23
N ASN A 581 -79.39 -40.22 -58.98
CA ASN A 581 -80.73 -40.38 -58.43
C ASN A 581 -81.03 -41.88 -58.24
N ASN A 582 -81.84 -42.20 -57.22
CA ASN A 582 -82.09 -43.58 -56.75
C ASN A 582 -82.73 -44.53 -57.80
N LEU A 583 -82.99 -44.07 -59.02
CA LEU A 583 -83.51 -44.89 -60.13
C LEU A 583 -82.40 -45.46 -61.02
N GLY A 584 -81.13 -45.09 -60.81
CA GLY A 584 -79.99 -45.57 -61.60
C GLY A 584 -79.25 -46.79 -61.04
N SER A 585 -79.67 -47.39 -59.91
CA SER A 585 -78.85 -48.37 -59.19
C SER A 585 -78.69 -49.73 -59.88
N GLU A 586 -79.66 -50.19 -60.67
CA GLU A 586 -79.50 -51.47 -61.40
C GLU A 586 -78.64 -51.33 -62.66
N ALA A 587 -78.82 -50.26 -63.43
CA ALA A 587 -78.04 -50.05 -64.67
C ALA A 587 -76.58 -49.64 -64.38
N CYS A 588 -76.32 -48.88 -63.30
CA CYS A 588 -74.95 -48.50 -62.91
C CYS A 588 -74.13 -49.65 -62.29
N ALA A 589 -74.78 -50.64 -61.67
CA ALA A 589 -74.07 -51.79 -61.10
C ALA A 589 -73.49 -52.72 -62.17
N LEU A 590 -74.13 -52.81 -63.34
CA LEU A 590 -73.74 -53.74 -64.41
C LEU A 590 -72.84 -53.13 -65.49
N SER A 591 -72.79 -51.79 -65.62
CA SER A 591 -72.15 -51.13 -66.78
C SER A 591 -70.89 -50.33 -66.48
N ALA A 592 -70.38 -50.35 -65.24
CA ALA A 592 -69.15 -49.67 -64.82
C ALA A 592 -68.98 -48.23 -65.37
N CYS A 593 -70.07 -47.46 -65.48
CA CYS A 593 -70.02 -46.13 -66.06
C CYS A 593 -69.61 -45.08 -65.01
N GLY A 594 -68.36 -44.63 -65.09
CA GLY A 594 -67.94 -43.27 -64.75
C GLY A 594 -67.90 -42.86 -63.26
N ASN A 595 -66.69 -42.75 -62.72
CA ASN A 595 -66.18 -41.83 -61.67
C ASN A 595 -66.97 -41.56 -60.34
N CYS A 596 -68.21 -41.98 -60.16
CA CYS A 596 -68.92 -41.92 -58.87
C CYS A 596 -68.56 -43.10 -57.95
N CYS A 597 -68.04 -44.21 -58.51
CA CYS A 597 -67.70 -45.43 -57.77
C CYS A 597 -66.20 -45.67 -57.54
N ARG A 598 -65.32 -44.73 -57.89
CA ARG A 598 -63.84 -44.92 -57.80
C ARG A 598 -63.21 -44.77 -56.41
N THR A 599 -63.99 -44.61 -55.34
CA THR A 599 -63.46 -44.44 -53.96
C THR A 599 -63.77 -45.59 -53.00
N TYR A 600 -64.13 -46.77 -53.49
CA TYR A 600 -64.34 -47.96 -52.65
C TYR A 600 -63.52 -49.17 -53.11
N THR A 601 -62.21 -48.99 -53.18
CA THR A 601 -61.27 -50.10 -53.02
C THR A 601 -60.72 -50.02 -51.59
N MET A 602 -61.08 -51.01 -50.78
CA MET A 602 -60.68 -51.26 -49.37
C MET A 602 -61.73 -50.85 -48.30
N GLY A 603 -62.80 -51.64 -48.18
CA GLY A 603 -63.25 -52.13 -46.86
C GLY A 603 -64.10 -51.25 -45.93
N VAL A 604 -64.64 -50.10 -46.36
CA VAL A 604 -65.56 -49.30 -45.52
C VAL A 604 -66.94 -49.23 -46.19
N VAL A 605 -67.99 -49.65 -45.49
CA VAL A 605 -69.38 -49.62 -46.00
C VAL A 605 -69.91 -48.18 -45.92
N CYS A 606 -70.42 -47.65 -47.04
CA CYS A 606 -71.13 -46.37 -47.07
C CYS A 606 -72.31 -46.36 -46.08
N GLY A 607 -72.35 -45.36 -45.18
CA GLY A 607 -73.40 -45.22 -44.15
C GLY A 607 -74.83 -45.10 -44.68
N ARG A 608 -75.05 -44.92 -45.99
CA ARG A 608 -76.37 -44.99 -46.64
C ARG A 608 -76.79 -46.41 -47.04
N HIS A 609 -75.85 -47.33 -47.30
CA HIS A 609 -76.18 -48.74 -47.60
C HIS A 609 -76.39 -49.59 -46.34
N ARG A 610 -76.01 -49.10 -45.15
CA ARG A 610 -76.32 -49.77 -43.87
C ARG A 610 -77.81 -49.70 -43.49
N ARG A 611 -78.58 -48.77 -44.06
CA ARG A 611 -80.02 -48.59 -43.72
C ARG A 611 -80.98 -49.41 -44.58
N LEU A 612 -80.54 -50.01 -45.68
CA LEU A 612 -81.40 -50.84 -46.56
C LEU A 612 -81.28 -52.35 -46.29
N ARG A 613 -80.53 -52.78 -45.26
CA ARG A 613 -80.53 -54.17 -44.76
C ARG A 613 -81.28 -54.36 -43.44
N ILE A 614 -81.93 -53.31 -42.92
CA ILE A 614 -82.77 -53.36 -41.70
C ILE A 614 -84.26 -53.19 -42.05
N ALA A 615 -84.63 -53.21 -43.33
CA ALA A 615 -86.02 -53.03 -43.78
C ALA A 615 -86.43 -54.05 -44.86
N ASP A 616 -86.14 -55.33 -44.61
CA ASP A 616 -86.88 -56.47 -45.18
C ASP A 616 -87.45 -57.32 -44.00
N LEU A 617 -88.11 -56.62 -43.06
CA LEU A 617 -89.00 -57.16 -42.03
C LEU A 617 -90.17 -56.21 -41.80
#